data_AF-E9J7H9-F1
#
_entry.id   AF-E9J7H9-F1
#
_cell.length_a   1.000
_cell.length_b   1.000
_cell.length_c   1.000
_cell.angle_alpha   90.00
_cell.angle_beta   90.00
_cell.angle_gamma   90.00
#
_symmetry.space_group_name_H-M   'P 1'
#
loop_
_entity.id
_entity.type
_entity.pdbx_description
1 polymer ?
#
loop_
_entity_poly.entity_id
_entity_poly.type
_entity_poly.pdbx_seq_one_letter_code
_entity_poly.pdbx_strand_id
1 'polypeptide(L)'
;MYIFQIFCLMMSAMADFCQIGFIGRKDKQGFPIPPIPLKDRTDYAVTEWTLLNIHVGSLFAKSCQSTLKIAGHNKEMEENGFEFGKHLALAWQVMHFKLKFTLVRIGNNECSRYFYRYFGSEFGK
;
A
#
# COMPACT_ATOMS: atom_id res chain seq x y z
N MET A 1 -24.73 -15.41 9.97
CA MET A 1 -24.00 -15.58 8.69
C MET A 1 -22.94 -14.48 8.45
N TYR A 2 -23.16 -13.22 8.86
CA TYR A 2 -22.20 -12.12 8.70
C TYR A 2 -20.86 -12.28 9.45
N ILE A 3 -20.88 -12.82 10.68
CA ILE A 3 -19.67 -12.99 11.51
C ILE A 3 -18.61 -13.84 10.81
N PHE A 4 -19.03 -14.94 10.16
CA PHE A 4 -18.11 -15.80 9.42
C PHE A 4 -17.49 -15.08 8.22
N GLN A 5 -18.29 -14.30 7.47
CA GLN A 5 -17.77 -13.53 6.33
C GLN A 5 -16.76 -12.47 6.75
N ILE A 6 -17.00 -11.77 7.87
CA ILE A 6 -16.07 -10.78 8.42
C ILE A 6 -14.77 -11.44 8.86
N PHE A 7 -14.87 -12.59 9.54
CA PHE A 7 -13.69 -13.36 9.92
C PHE A 7 -12.85 -13.77 8.70
N CYS A 8 -13.49 -14.24 7.62
CA CYS A 8 -12.80 -14.54 6.36
C CYS A 8 -12.14 -13.29 5.74
N LEU A 9 -12.81 -12.13 5.79
CA LEU A 9 -12.23 -10.88 5.30
C LEU A 9 -10.99 -10.49 6.11
N MET A 10 -11.04 -10.57 7.44
CA MET A 10 -9.88 -10.30 8.31
C MET A 10 -8.74 -11.29 8.05
N MET A 11 -9.03 -12.59 7.96
CA MET A 11 -7.99 -13.59 7.70
C MET A 11 -7.36 -13.42 6.32
N SER A 12 -8.15 -13.08 5.31
CA SER A 12 -7.61 -12.77 3.98
C SER A 12 -6.78 -11.48 3.98
N ALA A 13 -7.14 -10.47 4.77
CA ALA A 13 -6.32 -9.27 4.95
C ALA A 13 -4.98 -9.59 5.62
N MET A 14 -4.97 -10.46 6.63
CA MET A 14 -3.75 -10.92 7.29
C MET A 14 -2.89 -11.75 6.34
N ALA A 15 -3.49 -12.60 5.52
CA ALA A 15 -2.79 -13.37 4.49
C ALA A 15 -2.10 -12.44 3.48
N ASP A 16 -2.81 -11.43 2.97
CA ASP A 16 -2.25 -10.43 2.05
C ASP A 16 -1.10 -9.67 2.72
N PHE A 17 -1.24 -9.30 4.00
CA PHE A 17 -0.19 -8.63 4.76
C PHE A 17 1.07 -9.51 4.90
N CYS A 18 0.91 -10.79 5.20
CA CYS A 18 2.01 -11.74 5.26
C CYS A 18 2.69 -11.92 3.91
N GLN A 19 1.92 -11.97 2.81
CA GLN A 19 2.46 -12.12 1.46
C GLN A 19 3.37 -10.96 1.04
N ILE A 20 3.10 -9.73 1.50
CA ILE A 20 4.00 -8.58 1.27
C ILE A 20 5.40 -8.87 1.79
N GLY A 21 5.53 -9.68 2.84
CA GLY A 21 6.77 -10.19 3.38
C GLY A 21 7.65 -10.91 2.35
N PHE A 22 7.05 -11.51 1.32
CA PHE A 22 7.70 -12.43 0.40
C PHE A 22 7.62 -12.00 -1.07
N ILE A 23 6.80 -11.00 -1.42
CA ILE A 23 6.68 -10.50 -2.79
C ILE A 23 7.76 -9.46 -3.11
N GLY A 24 8.40 -9.63 -4.27
CA GLY A 24 9.27 -8.62 -4.88
C GLY A 24 10.68 -8.52 -4.29
N ARG A 25 11.52 -7.71 -4.95
CA ARG A 25 12.85 -7.37 -4.44
C ARG A 25 12.69 -6.41 -3.26
N LYS A 26 13.53 -6.59 -2.23
CA LYS A 26 13.56 -5.71 -1.07
C LYS A 26 14.93 -5.13 -0.82
N ASP A 27 14.97 -3.98 -0.16
CA ASP A 27 16.22 -3.45 0.37
C ASP A 27 16.63 -4.19 1.66
N LYS A 28 17.79 -3.84 2.22
CA LYS A 28 18.30 -4.42 3.47
C LYS A 28 17.41 -4.17 4.70
N GLN A 29 16.45 -3.26 4.59
CA GLN A 29 15.51 -2.89 5.65
C GLN A 29 14.13 -3.50 5.41
N GLY A 30 13.97 -4.30 4.35
CA GLY A 30 12.74 -5.01 4.02
C GLY A 30 11.72 -4.20 3.23
N PHE A 31 12.07 -2.99 2.76
CA PHE A 31 11.17 -2.19 1.92
C PHE A 31 11.16 -2.72 0.49
N PRO A 32 9.98 -2.82 -0.16
CA PRO A 32 9.88 -3.26 -1.53
C PRO A 32 10.55 -2.24 -2.46
N ILE A 33 11.34 -2.75 -3.40
CA ILE A 33 11.98 -1.98 -4.48
C ILE A 33 11.34 -2.45 -5.78
N PRO A 34 10.71 -1.53 -6.54
CA PRO A 34 10.24 -1.83 -7.88
C PRO A 34 11.36 -2.39 -8.78
N PRO A 35 11.02 -3.23 -9.76
CA PRO A 35 11.97 -3.61 -10.79
C PRO A 35 12.52 -2.37 -11.53
N ILE A 36 13.51 -2.56 -12.40
CA ILE A 36 14.02 -1.49 -13.28
C ILE A 36 13.44 -1.76 -14.68
N PRO A 37 12.72 -0.82 -15.29
CA PRO A 37 12.12 -1.03 -16.60
C PRO A 37 13.19 -0.97 -17.69
N LEU A 38 13.02 -1.79 -18.73
CA LEU A 38 14.02 -1.96 -19.80
C LEU A 38 13.95 -0.89 -20.90
N LYS A 39 12.78 -0.26 -21.17
CA LYS A 39 12.63 0.68 -22.30
C LYS A 39 11.76 1.91 -22.02
N ASP A 40 10.62 1.79 -21.34
CA ASP A 40 9.75 2.93 -21.02
C ASP A 40 9.73 3.24 -19.51
N ARG A 41 9.90 4.52 -19.18
CA ARG A 41 9.97 5.03 -17.79
C ARG A 41 8.82 5.95 -17.42
N THR A 42 7.96 6.31 -18.37
CA THR A 42 6.81 7.18 -18.15
C THR A 42 5.80 6.47 -17.25
N ASP A 43 5.45 7.09 -16.13
CA ASP A 43 4.50 6.58 -15.10
C ASP A 43 4.83 5.22 -14.44
N TYR A 44 5.96 4.62 -14.82
CA TYR A 44 6.44 3.34 -14.29
C TYR A 44 6.54 3.35 -12.76
N ALA A 45 7.10 4.42 -12.20
CA ALA A 45 7.41 4.47 -10.78
C ALA A 45 6.15 4.53 -9.92
N VAL A 46 5.16 5.30 -10.34
CA VAL A 46 3.87 5.42 -9.64
C VAL A 46 3.12 4.09 -9.75
N THR A 47 3.05 3.51 -10.94
CA THR A 47 2.34 2.25 -11.20
C THR A 47 2.90 1.10 -10.38
N GLU A 48 4.21 0.85 -10.46
CA GLU A 48 4.84 -0.27 -9.74
C GLU A 48 4.85 -0.07 -8.23
N TRP A 49 5.10 1.17 -7.76
CA TRP A 49 5.00 1.46 -6.35
C TRP A 49 3.57 1.21 -5.84
N THR A 50 2.56 1.61 -6.62
CA THR A 50 1.16 1.36 -6.27
C THR A 50 0.85 -0.13 -6.21
N LEU A 51 1.31 -0.92 -7.18
CA LEU A 51 1.14 -2.38 -7.20
C LEU A 51 1.81 -3.07 -5.99
N LEU A 52 3.00 -2.63 -5.59
CA LEU A 52 3.67 -3.21 -4.43
C LEU A 52 3.01 -2.82 -3.10
N ASN A 53 2.36 -1.65 -3.05
CA ASN A 53 1.74 -1.13 -1.82
C ASN A 53 0.23 -1.43 -1.72
N ILE A 54 -0.42 -1.89 -2.79
CA ILE A 54 -1.86 -2.22 -2.76
C ILE A 54 -2.18 -3.35 -1.78
N HIS A 55 -1.26 -4.31 -1.64
CA HIS A 55 -1.39 -5.41 -0.68
C HIS A 55 -1.33 -4.90 0.77
N VAL A 56 -0.54 -3.85 1.05
CA VAL A 56 -0.53 -3.20 2.37
C VAL A 56 -1.87 -2.54 2.65
N GLY A 57 -2.54 -2.06 1.59
CA GLY A 57 -3.87 -1.49 1.65
C GLY A 57 -5.02 -2.48 1.78
N SER A 58 -4.79 -3.77 1.57
CA SER A 58 -5.83 -4.79 1.71
C SER A 58 -6.44 -4.80 3.11
N LEU A 59 -5.63 -4.57 4.15
CA LEU A 59 -6.13 -4.46 5.52
C LEU A 59 -7.09 -3.28 5.69
N PHE A 60 -6.68 -2.07 5.30
CA PHE A 60 -7.54 -0.88 5.38
C PHE A 60 -8.80 -1.05 4.54
N ALA A 61 -8.68 -1.55 3.32
CA ALA A 61 -9.79 -1.78 2.40
C ALA A 61 -10.81 -2.78 2.95
N LYS A 62 -10.37 -3.95 3.42
CA LYS A 62 -11.25 -4.99 3.97
C LYS A 62 -11.84 -4.60 5.31
N SER A 63 -11.14 -3.80 6.13
CA SER A 63 -11.70 -3.22 7.35
C SER A 63 -12.85 -2.26 7.05
N CYS A 64 -12.66 -1.30 6.14
CA CYS A 64 -13.71 -0.37 5.73
C CYS A 64 -14.92 -1.10 5.11
N GLN A 65 -14.67 -2.07 4.23
CA GLN A 65 -15.70 -2.94 3.68
C GLN A 65 -16.48 -3.68 4.77
N SER A 66 -15.77 -4.28 5.74
CA SER A 66 -16.39 -5.05 6.83
C SER A 66 -17.26 -4.16 7.73
N THR A 67 -16.84 -2.93 8.03
CA THR A 67 -17.65 -1.98 8.80
C THR A 67 -18.98 -1.69 8.12
N LEU A 68 -18.96 -1.43 6.81
CA LEU A 68 -20.18 -1.14 6.04
C LEU A 68 -21.09 -2.36 5.92
N LYS A 69 -20.50 -3.55 5.82
CA LYS A 69 -21.22 -4.83 5.87
C LYS A 69 -21.92 -5.05 7.22
N ILE A 70 -21.24 -4.76 8.34
CA ILE A 70 -21.81 -4.87 9.69
C ILE A 70 -22.94 -3.88 9.90
N ALA A 71 -22.82 -2.67 9.35
CA ALA A 71 -23.86 -1.65 9.37
C ALA A 71 -25.08 -1.99 8.49
N GLY A 72 -25.03 -3.09 7.73
CA GLY A 72 -26.15 -3.54 6.90
C GLY A 72 -26.36 -2.71 5.64
N HIS A 73 -25.32 -2.02 5.15
CA HIS A 73 -25.40 -1.29 3.89
C HIS A 73 -25.45 -2.24 2.68
N ASN A 74 -25.82 -1.69 1.52
CA ASN A 74 -25.85 -2.44 0.27
C ASN A 74 -24.43 -2.76 -0.25
N LYS A 75 -24.34 -3.67 -1.22
CA LYS A 75 -23.08 -4.13 -1.79
C LYS A 75 -22.27 -3.00 -2.45
N GLU A 76 -22.94 -2.05 -3.10
CA GLU A 76 -22.30 -0.89 -3.72
C GLU A 76 -21.55 -0.04 -2.68
N MET A 77 -22.18 0.23 -1.54
CA MET A 77 -21.55 0.94 -0.43
C MET A 77 -20.38 0.13 0.16
N GLU A 78 -20.52 -1.19 0.32
CA GLU A 78 -19.41 -2.07 0.74
C GLU A 78 -18.21 -1.97 -0.23
N GLU A 79 -18.45 -1.98 -1.54
CA GLU A 79 -17.42 -1.85 -2.59
C GLU A 79 -16.77 -0.46 -2.57
N ASN A 80 -17.55 0.60 -2.41
CA ASN A 80 -17.03 1.97 -2.24
C ASN A 80 -16.15 2.11 -1.00
N GLY A 81 -16.51 1.45 0.11
CA GLY A 81 -15.68 1.41 1.31
C GLY A 81 -14.36 0.67 1.10
N PHE A 82 -14.37 -0.40 0.29
CA PHE A 82 -13.16 -1.11 -0.12
C PHE A 82 -12.24 -0.21 -0.94
N GLU A 83 -12.76 0.48 -1.95
CA GLU A 83 -12.00 1.44 -2.77
C GLU A 83 -11.43 2.58 -1.93
N PHE A 84 -12.24 3.17 -1.04
CA PHE A 84 -11.81 4.19 -0.10
C PHE A 84 -10.62 3.72 0.74
N GLY A 85 -10.70 2.52 1.33
CA GLY A 85 -9.62 1.99 2.16
C GLY A 85 -8.32 1.73 1.38
N LYS A 86 -8.40 1.36 0.08
CA LYS A 86 -7.20 1.25 -0.77
C LYS A 86 -6.52 2.61 -0.97
N HIS A 87 -7.30 3.65 -1.28
CA HIS A 87 -6.76 5.01 -1.44
C HIS A 87 -6.18 5.54 -0.13
N LEU A 88 -6.87 5.31 0.99
CA LEU A 88 -6.39 5.68 2.32
C LEU A 88 -5.04 5.02 2.65
N ALA A 89 -4.89 3.74 2.30
CA ALA A 89 -3.64 3.03 2.52
C ALA A 89 -2.48 3.57 1.67
N LEU A 90 -2.72 3.89 0.40
CA LEU A 90 -1.71 4.51 -0.46
C LEU A 90 -1.26 5.86 0.11
N ALA A 91 -2.22 6.70 0.54
CA ALA A 91 -1.92 7.97 1.20
C ALA A 91 -1.11 7.77 2.49
N TRP A 92 -1.48 6.79 3.31
CA TRP A 92 -0.73 6.42 4.51
C TRP A 92 0.70 6.01 4.19
N GLN A 93 0.92 5.18 3.17
CA GLN A 93 2.26 4.74 2.78
C GLN A 93 3.11 5.92 2.31
N VAL A 94 2.58 6.81 1.45
CA VAL A 94 3.29 8.03 1.02
C VAL A 94 3.69 8.89 2.23
N MET A 95 2.74 9.13 3.16
CA MET A 95 3.02 9.90 4.37
C MET A 95 4.09 9.24 5.25
N HIS A 96 3.99 7.94 5.46
CA HIS A 96 4.92 7.18 6.27
C HIS A 96 6.34 7.17 5.67
N PHE A 97 6.45 7.03 4.34
CA PHE A 97 7.72 7.22 3.64
C PHE A 97 8.26 8.63 3.86
N LYS A 98 7.46 9.68 3.62
CA LYS A 98 7.88 11.07 3.85
C LYS A 98 8.40 11.31 5.27
N LEU A 99 7.67 10.84 6.29
CA LEU A 99 8.05 10.99 7.69
C LEU A 99 9.38 10.29 8.02
N LYS A 100 9.56 9.07 7.50
CA LYS A 100 10.80 8.29 7.62
C LYS A 100 11.99 8.93 6.91
N PHE A 101 11.78 9.91 6.05
CA PHE A 101 12.86 10.65 5.39
C PHE A 101 13.13 12.01 6.03
N THR A 102 12.11 12.71 6.52
CA THR A 102 12.26 14.05 7.11
C THR A 102 12.71 14.04 8.57
N LEU A 103 12.19 13.12 9.40
CA LEU A 103 12.38 13.17 10.87
C LEU A 103 13.39 12.17 11.41
N VAL A 104 13.48 11.00 10.80
CA VAL A 104 14.46 9.97 11.15
C VAL A 104 15.36 9.91 9.93
N ARG A 105 16.65 10.28 10.00
CA ARG A 105 17.57 10.05 8.88
C ARG A 105 17.77 8.53 8.72
N ILE A 106 16.79 7.82 8.18
CA ILE A 106 16.97 6.44 7.76
C ILE A 106 17.89 6.53 6.54
N GLY A 107 19.11 6.03 6.74
CA GLY A 107 20.25 6.23 5.86
C GLY A 107 20.00 5.86 4.39
N ASN A 108 20.96 6.24 3.56
CA ASN A 108 21.03 6.12 2.10
C ASN A 108 20.82 4.68 1.54
N ASN A 109 19.65 4.10 1.76
CA ASN A 109 19.23 2.79 1.28
C ASN A 109 18.72 2.88 -0.18
N GLU A 110 18.54 1.74 -0.83
CA GLU A 110 18.14 1.68 -2.24
C GLU A 110 16.71 2.19 -2.47
N CYS A 111 15.79 1.96 -1.52
CA CYS A 111 14.41 2.41 -1.59
C CYS A 111 14.32 3.96 -1.51
N SER A 112 15.09 4.59 -0.62
CA SER A 112 15.22 6.05 -0.50
C SER A 112 15.71 6.66 -1.81
N ARG A 113 16.76 6.07 -2.42
CA ARG A 113 17.30 6.54 -3.71
C ARG A 113 16.27 6.41 -4.83
N TYR A 114 15.50 5.33 -4.85
CA TYR A 114 14.39 5.16 -5.79
C TYR A 114 13.32 6.25 -5.59
N PHE A 115 12.89 6.46 -4.34
CA PHE A 115 11.86 7.44 -4.02
C PHE A 115 12.27 8.86 -4.39
N TYR A 116 13.48 9.32 -4.03
CA TYR A 116 13.98 10.65 -4.44
C TYR A 116 14.07 10.80 -5.96
N ARG A 117 14.51 9.74 -6.66
CA ARG A 117 14.70 9.78 -8.11
C ARG A 117 13.39 9.95 -8.87
N TYR A 118 12.29 9.39 -8.38
CA TYR A 118 11.02 9.34 -9.11
C TYR A 118 9.91 10.19 -8.51
N PHE A 119 9.96 10.47 -7.21
CA PHE A 119 8.95 11.25 -6.50
C PHE A 119 9.52 12.53 -5.86
N GLY A 120 10.85 12.69 -5.80
CA GLY A 120 11.51 13.79 -5.10
C GLY A 120 11.17 15.18 -5.65
N SER A 121 10.83 15.31 -6.93
CA SER A 121 10.39 16.57 -7.53
C SER A 121 8.98 17.00 -7.08
N GLU A 122 8.11 16.05 -6.74
CA GLU A 122 6.74 16.34 -6.27
C GLU A 122 6.68 16.71 -4.78
N PHE A 123 7.66 16.23 -4.00
CA PHE A 123 7.76 16.52 -2.57
C PHE A 123 8.74 17.65 -2.23
N GLY A 124 9.28 18.33 -3.24
CA GLY A 124 10.25 19.42 -3.08
C GLY A 124 9.63 20.81 -2.89
N LYS A 125 9.60 21.26 -1.64
CA LYS A 125 10.22 22.50 -1.16
C LYS A 125 10.73 22.28 0.26
#